data_AF-F2G3W7-F1
#
_entry.id   AF-F2G3W7-F1
#
_cell.length_a   1.000
_cell.length_b   1.000
_cell.length_c   1.000
_cell.angle_alpha   90.00
_cell.angle_beta   90.00
_cell.angle_gamma   90.00
#
_symmetry.space_group_name_H-M   'P 1'
#
loop_
_entity.id
_entity.type
_entity.pdbx_description
1 polymer ?
#
loop_
_entity_poly.entity_id
_entity_poly.type
_entity_poly.pdbx_seq_one_letter_code
_entity_poly.pdbx_strand_id
1 'polypeptide(L)' 'MKMFVEPADIYLYMAIVDFRKSINGLIVVVEQNMSLNSFRDALFVFCNKKRDKVKILCPLPVN' A
#
# COMPACT_ATOMS: atom_id res chain seq x y z
N MET A 1 23.32 6.04 -7.10
CA MET A 1 22.09 5.71 -6.35
C MET A 1 20.95 5.63 -7.35
N LYS A 2 20.23 4.51 -7.43
CA LYS A 2 18.95 4.49 -8.16
C LYS A 2 17.95 5.29 -7.33
N MET A 3 17.60 6.48 -7.81
CA MET A 3 16.72 7.42 -7.10
C MET A 3 15.24 7.07 -7.30
N PHE A 4 14.94 6.29 -8.34
CA PHE A 4 13.61 5.82 -8.68
C PHE A 4 13.68 4.32 -8.98
N VAL A 5 12.76 3.57 -8.37
CA VAL A 5 12.49 2.17 -8.68
C VAL A 5 11.13 2.15 -9.34
N GLU A 6 11.06 1.59 -10.54
CA GLU A 6 9.79 1.32 -11.19
C GLU A 6 9.16 0.10 -10.50
N PRO A 7 8.02 0.26 -9.82
CA PRO A 7 7.38 -0.86 -9.15
C PRO A 7 6.79 -1.80 -10.20
N ALA A 8 6.82 -3.12 -9.96
CA ALA A 8 6.23 -4.06 -10.90
C ALA A 8 4.71 -3.87 -11.02
N ASP A 9 4.04 -3.59 -9.90
CA ASP A 9 2.61 -3.30 -9.85
C ASP A 9 2.29 -2.07 -8.98
N ILE A 10 1.19 -1.39 -9.29
CA ILE A 10 0.59 -0.35 -8.45
C ILE A 10 -0.90 -0.65 -8.25
N TYR A 11 -1.31 -0.81 -6.99
CA TYR A 11 -2.70 -1.08 -6.62
C TYR A 11 -3.30 0.11 -5.87
N LEU A 12 -4.47 0.59 -6.31
CA LEU A 12 -5.26 1.58 -5.58
C LEU A 12 -6.43 0.93 -4.85
N TYR A 13 -6.47 1.03 -3.52
CA TYR A 13 -7.60 0.57 -2.73
C TYR A 13 -8.68 1.66 -2.63
N MET A 14 -9.85 1.40 -3.22
CA MET A 14 -10.90 2.41 -3.41
C MET A 14 -11.79 2.66 -2.18
N ALA A 15 -11.83 1.72 -1.22
CA ALA A 15 -12.63 1.87 -0.02
C ALA A 15 -11.95 2.80 0.99
N ILE A 16 -12.74 3.37 1.91
CA ILE A 16 -12.23 4.30 2.92
C ILE A 16 -11.30 3.55 3.88
N VAL A 17 -10.07 4.05 4.04
CA VAL A 17 -9.12 3.56 5.03
C VAL A 17 -8.99 4.55 6.18
N ASP A 18 -9.05 4.04 7.41
CA ASP A 18 -8.67 4.82 8.59
C ASP A 18 -7.16 5.05 8.60
N PHE A 19 -6.76 6.28 8.28
CA PHE A 19 -5.35 6.68 8.21
C PHE A 19 -4.67 6.79 9.57
N ARG A 20 -5.38 6.54 10.69
CA ARG A 20 -4.73 6.29 11.99
C ARG A 20 -4.03 4.94 12.02
N LYS A 21 -4.38 3.99 11.14
CA LYS A 21 -3.63 2.75 10.95
C LYS A 21 -2.23 3.06 10.41
N SER A 22 -1.22 2.53 11.09
CA SER A 22 0.19 2.53 10.66
C SER A 22 0.48 1.28 9.81
N ILE A 23 1.74 0.91 9.63
CA ILE A 23 2.19 -0.12 8.69
C ILE A 23 1.46 -1.47 8.85
N ASN A 24 1.42 -2.04 10.05
CA ASN A 24 0.75 -3.34 10.30
C ASN A 24 -0.75 -3.29 9.99
N GLY A 25 -1.39 -2.15 10.28
CA GLY A 25 -2.81 -1.97 9.97
C GLY A 25 -3.08 -1.87 8.47
N LEU A 26 -2.12 -1.38 7.67
CA LEU A 26 -2.23 -1.34 6.21
C LEU A 26 -1.91 -2.70 5.59
N ILE A 27 -0.95 -3.45 6.15
CA ILE A 27 -0.67 -4.85 5.74
C ILE A 27 -1.95 -5.68 5.84
N VAL A 28 -2.66 -5.59 6.97
CA VAL A 28 -3.94 -6.28 7.16
C VAL A 28 -4.97 -5.91 6.08
N VAL A 29 -5.04 -4.65 5.65
CA VAL A 29 -5.95 -4.25 4.56
C VAL A 29 -5.57 -4.93 3.25
N VAL A 30 -4.27 -5.01 2.93
CA VAL A 30 -3.80 -5.68 1.71
C VAL A 30 -4.16 -7.17 1.74
N GLU A 31 -3.82 -7.86 2.84
CA GLU A 31 -4.00 -9.30 2.92
C GLU A 31 -5.48 -9.70 3.05
N GLN A 32 -6.26 -9.01 3.87
CA GLN A 32 -7.64 -9.42 4.18
C GLN A 32 -8.68 -8.81 3.26
N ASN A 33 -8.51 -7.55 2.85
CA ASN A 33 -9.52 -6.84 2.05
C ASN A 33 -9.22 -6.90 0.56
N MET A 34 -7.95 -6.86 0.17
CA MET A 34 -7.55 -6.96 -1.25
C MET A 34 -7.24 -8.40 -1.66
N SER A 35 -7.06 -9.32 -0.69
CA SER A 35 -6.64 -10.70 -0.94
C SER A 35 -5.33 -10.80 -1.74
N LEU A 36 -4.39 -9.90 -1.46
CA LEU A 36 -3.08 -9.84 -2.11
C LEU A 36 -1.96 -10.13 -1.10
N ASN A 37 -0.82 -10.64 -1.58
CA ASN A 37 0.39 -10.75 -0.78
C ASN A 37 0.98 -9.35 -0.53
N SER A 38 1.04 -8.93 0.74
CA SER A 38 1.57 -7.61 1.12
C SER A 38 3.09 -7.47 1.00
N PHE A 39 3.83 -8.53 0.69
CA PHE A 39 5.28 -8.53 0.48
C PHE A 39 5.68 -8.68 -0.99
N ARG A 40 4.70 -8.70 -1.92
CA ARG A 40 5.02 -8.72 -3.35
C ARG A 40 5.63 -7.39 -3.78
N ASP A 41 6.39 -7.41 -4.88
CA ASP A 41 6.96 -6.21 -5.50
C ASP A 41 5.86 -5.32 -6.10
N ALA A 42 5.27 -4.49 -5.24
CA ALA A 42 4.15 -3.62 -5.60
C ALA A 42 4.05 -2.42 -4.66
N LEU A 43 3.43 -1.35 -5.16
CA LEU A 43 2.96 -0.25 -4.32
C LEU A 43 1.47 -0.40 -4.03
N PHE A 44 1.11 -0.37 -2.75
CA PHE A 44 -0.29 -0.32 -2.33
C PHE A 44 -0.64 1.10 -1.90
N VAL A 45 -1.55 1.72 -2.65
CA VAL A 45 -1.97 3.11 -2.49
C VAL A 45 -3.32 3.14 -1.81
N PHE A 46 -3.40 3.93 -0.74
CA PHE A 46 -4.61 4.16 0.04
C PHE A 46 -4.95 5.64 0.03
N CYS A 47 -6.25 5.94 0.12
CA CYS A 47 -6.76 7.29 0.30
C CYS A 47 -7.60 7.36 1.58
N ASN A 48 -7.55 8.51 2.26
CA ASN A 48 -8.44 8.73 3.40
C ASN A 48 -9.87 9.04 2.93
N LYS A 49 -10.82 9.15 3.87
CA LYS A 49 -12.24 9.43 3.56
C LYS A 49 -12.45 10.67 2.67
N LYS A 50 -11.70 11.75 2.92
CA LYS A 50 -11.79 13.00 2.16
C LYS A 50 -11.05 12.94 0.82
N ARG A 51 -10.25 11.89 0.58
CA ARG A 51 -9.36 11.72 -0.58
C ARG A 51 -8.39 12.89 -0.79
N ASP A 52 -8.04 13.57 0.30
CA ASP A 52 -7.08 14.69 0.34
C ASP A 52 -5.71 14.24 0.88
N LYS A 53 -5.60 12.97 1.33
CA LYS A 53 -4.35 12.37 1.80
C LYS A 53 -4.15 10.99 1.18
N VAL A 54 -2.89 10.70 0.87
CA VAL A 54 -2.43 9.41 0.36
C VAL A 54 -1.48 8.76 1.35
N LYS A 55 -1.58 7.44 1.49
CA LYS A 55 -0.55 6.60 2.10
C LYS A 55 -0.13 5.56 1.08
N ILE A 56 1.17 5.28 1.03
CA ILE A 56 1.74 4.23 0.18
C ILE A 56 2.43 3.22 1.10
N LEU A 57 2.04 1.96 0.99
CA LEU A 57 2.78 0.84 1.54
C LEU A 57 3.66 0.29 0.44
N CYS A 58 4.98 0.38 0.65
CA CYS A 58 6.00 -0.17 -0.22
C CYS A 58 6.75 -1.25 0.57
N PRO A 59 6.52 -2.54 0.27
CA PRO A 59 7.31 -3.62 0.83
C PRO A 59 8.70 -3.53 0.21
N LEU A 60 9.75 -3.56 1.03
CA LEU A 60 11.09 -3.68 0.48
C LEU A 60 11.19 -5.04 -0.24
N PRO A 61 11.77 -5.09 -1.45
CA PRO A 61 12.05 -6.36 -2.09
C PRO A 61 12.94 -7.18 -1.17
N VAL A 62 12.44 -8.35 -0.75
CA VAL A 62 13.24 -9.34 -0.04
C VAL A 62 14.13 -9.97 -1.11
N ASN A 63 15.37 -9.48 -1.22
CA ASN A 63 16.38 -10.14 -2.05
C ASN A 63 16.73 -11.52 -1.48
#